data_AF-A0A660S1B5-F1
#
_entry.id   AF-A0A660S1B5-F1
#
_cell.length_a   1.000
_cell.length_b   1.000
_cell.length_c   1.000
_cell.angle_alpha   90.00
_cell.angle_beta   90.00
_cell.angle_gamma   90.00
#
_symmetry.space_group_name_H-M   'P 1'
#
loop_
_entity.id
_entity.type
_entity.pdbx_description
1 polymer ?
#
loop_
_entity_poly.entity_id
_entity_poly.type
_entity_poly.pdbx_seq_one_letter_code
_entity_poly.pdbx_strand_id
1 'polypeptide(L)' 'MNLSALLFQILFKLLTEMTPTLRAAFCEMLKELAKKAQETKNPIDDLVILFLAGLLGCDTEEKK' A
#
# COMPACT_ATOMS: atom_id res chain seq x y z
N MET A 1 9.59 -22.02 -14.79
CA MET A 1 9.72 -20.87 -13.87
C MET A 1 8.53 -19.96 -14.10
N ASN A 2 7.65 -19.80 -13.11
CA ASN A 2 6.42 -19.03 -13.26
C ASN A 2 6.73 -17.54 -13.30
N LEU A 3 6.34 -16.87 -14.39
CA LEU A 3 6.48 -15.43 -14.61
C LEU A 3 5.95 -14.60 -13.41
N SER A 4 4.88 -15.10 -12.79
CA SER A 4 4.26 -14.52 -11.60
C SER A 4 5.23 -14.41 -10.42
N ALA A 5 6.07 -15.43 -10.19
CA ALA A 5 7.02 -15.42 -9.07
C ALA A 5 8.15 -14.41 -9.28
N LEU A 6 8.61 -14.24 -10.54
CA LEU A 6 9.58 -13.22 -10.91
C LEU A 6 9.02 -11.81 -10.73
N LEU A 7 7.76 -11.59 -11.14
CA LEU A 7 7.07 -10.31 -10.94
C LEU A 7 6.94 -9.99 -9.46
N PHE A 8 6.52 -10.94 -8.62
CA PHE A 8 6.43 -10.72 -7.17
C PHE A 8 7.79 -10.40 -6.54
N GLN A 9 8.87 -11.07 -6.95
CA GLN A 9 10.21 -10.79 -6.44
C GLN A 9 10.72 -9.40 -6.84
N ILE A 10 10.45 -8.98 -8.08
CA ILE A 10 10.81 -7.64 -8.58
C ILE A 10 10.01 -6.59 -7.81
N LEU A 11 8.71 -6.80 -7.63
CA LEU A 11 7.84 -5.89 -6.87
C LEU A 11 8.32 -5.77 -5.41
N PHE A 12 8.68 -6.90 -4.79
CA PHE A 12 9.21 -6.92 -3.43
C PHE A 12 10.52 -6.16 -3.35
N LYS A 13 11.48 -6.41 -4.26
CA LYS A 13 12.74 -5.65 -4.32
C LYS A 13 12.54 -4.16 -4.53
N LEU A 14 11.61 -3.77 -5.39
CA LEU A 14 11.25 -2.37 -5.61
C LEU A 14 10.66 -1.74 -4.34
N LEU A 15 9.89 -2.50 -3.57
CA LEU A 15 9.35 -2.08 -2.28
C LEU A 15 10.44 -1.99 -1.19
N THR A 16 11.41 -2.89 -1.16
CA THR A 16 12.52 -2.85 -0.18
C THR A 16 13.59 -1.81 -0.53
N GLU A 17 13.86 -1.60 -1.82
CA GLU A 17 14.79 -0.56 -2.30
C GLU A 17 14.10 0.78 -2.54
N MET A 18 12.81 0.88 -2.24
CA MET A 18 12.08 2.13 -2.37
C MET A 18 12.70 3.17 -1.44
N THR A 19 13.12 4.30 -2.01
CA THR A 19 13.66 5.40 -1.23
C THR A 19 12.62 5.92 -0.24
N PRO A 20 13.03 6.44 0.93
CA PRO A 20 12.10 6.92 1.95
C PRO A 20 11.15 7.99 1.42
N THR A 21 11.57 8.76 0.41
CA THR A 21 10.77 9.77 -0.28
C THR A 21 9.62 9.15 -1.10
N LEU A 22 9.89 8.09 -1.86
CA LEU A 22 8.83 7.37 -2.59
C LEU A 22 7.86 6.70 -1.62
N ARG A 23 8.40 6.09 -0.56
CA ARG A 23 7.60 5.44 0.47
C ARG A 23 6.65 6.43 1.14
N ALA A 24 7.11 7.64 1.47
CA ALA A 24 6.27 8.71 2.01
C ALA A 24 5.17 9.14 1.01
N ALA A 25 5.51 9.32 -0.27
CA ALA A 25 4.52 9.67 -1.30
C ALA A 25 3.45 8.56 -1.49
N PHE A 26 3.86 7.29 -1.45
CA PHE A 26 2.93 6.16 -1.47
C PHE A 26 2.06 6.10 -0.22
N CYS A 27 2.61 6.39 0.97
CA CYS A 27 1.82 6.47 2.20
C CYS A 27 0.78 7.59 2.13
N GLU A 28 1.14 8.79 1.65
CA GLU A 28 0.18 9.88 1.48
C GLU A 28 -0.91 9.52 0.47
N MET A 29 -0.54 8.91 -0.66
CA MET A 29 -1.49 8.43 -1.67
C MET A 29 -2.44 7.38 -1.09
N LEU A 30 -1.94 6.42 -0.30
CA LEU A 30 -2.77 5.42 0.38
C LEU A 30 -3.70 6.05 1.42
N LYS A 31 -3.27 7.11 2.10
CA LYS A 31 -4.11 7.84 3.07
C LYS A 31 -5.24 8.60 2.39
N GLU A 32 -4.98 9.21 1.23
CA GLU A 32 -6.02 9.83 0.41
C GLU A 32 -6.98 8.79 -0.17
N LEU A 33 -6.47 7.64 -0.62
CA LEU A 33 -7.28 6.53 -1.09
C LEU A 33 -8.14 5.96 0.04
N ALA A 34 -7.62 5.84 1.26
CA ALA A 34 -8.37 5.39 2.44
C ALA A 34 -9.56 6.32 2.72
N LYS A 35 -9.35 7.64 2.66
CA LYS A 35 -10.42 8.62 2.83
C LYS A 35 -11.51 8.50 1.76
N LYS A 36 -11.11 8.30 0.50
CA LYS A 36 -12.05 8.09 -0.61
C LYS A 36 -12.74 6.72 -0.54
N ALA A 37 -12.05 5.70 -0.05
CA ALA A 37 -12.61 4.38 0.16
C ALA A 37 -13.67 4.39 1.26
N GLN A 38 -13.53 5.19 2.31
CA GLN A 38 -14.60 5.39 3.30
C GLN A 38 -15.88 6.02 2.71
N GLU A 39 -15.75 6.84 1.66
CA GLU A 39 -16.91 7.36 0.92
C GLU A 39 -17.55 6.29 0.01
N THR A 40 -16.83 5.20 -0.26
CA THR A 40 -17.25 4.14 -1.16
C THR A 40 -17.76 2.94 -0.33
N LYS A 41 -18.99 2.46 -0.59
CA LYS A 41 -19.60 1.33 0.16
C LYS A 41 -18.89 -0.03 -0.01
N ASN A 42 -17.73 -0.08 -0.65
CA ASN A 42 -17.07 -1.32 -1.06
C ASN A 42 -16.03 -1.77 -0.01
N PRO A 43 -16.29 -2.84 0.76
CA PRO A 43 -15.40 -3.29 1.83
C PRO A 43 -14.05 -3.86 1.32
N ILE A 44 -13.96 -4.14 0.02
CA ILE A 44 -12.74 -4.68 -0.59
C ILE A 44 -11.69 -3.60 -0.74
N ASP A 45 -12.08 -2.36 -1.06
CA ASP A 45 -11.15 -1.24 -1.23
C ASP A 45 -10.44 -0.92 0.09
N ASP A 46 -11.19 -0.92 1.20
CA ASP A 46 -10.64 -0.74 2.56
C ASP A 46 -9.59 -1.81 2.90
N LEU A 47 -9.90 -3.08 2.58
CA LEU A 47 -9.01 -4.22 2.83
C LEU A 47 -7.72 -4.13 2.01
N VAL A 48 -7.82 -3.74 0.74
CA VAL A 48 -6.67 -3.57 -0.15
C VAL A 48 -5.78 -2.43 0.32
N ILE A 49 -6.37 -1.32 0.78
CA ILE A 49 -5.63 -0.16 1.28
C ILE A 49 -4.91 -0.49 2.58
N LEU A 50 -5.59 -1.14 3.54
CA LEU A 50 -4.98 -1.64 4.77
C LEU A 50 -3.82 -2.62 4.50
N PHE A 51 -4.00 -3.52 3.52
CA PHE A 51 -2.95 -4.46 3.14
C PHE A 51 -1.73 -3.76 2.53
N LEU A 52 -1.94 -2.81 1.61
CA LEU A 52 -0.86 -2.03 0.99
C LEU A 52 -0.13 -1.16 2.03
N ALA A 53 -0.87 -0.54 2.95
CA ALA A 53 -0.30 0.22 4.05
C ALA A 53 0.58 -0.64 4.97
N GLY A 54 0.11 -1.83 5.36
CA GLY A 54 0.89 -2.78 6.15
C GLY A 54 2.14 -3.27 5.42
N LEU A 55 2.03 -3.55 4.12
CA LEU A 55 3.15 -3.99 3.28
C LEU A 55 4.24 -2.91 3.15
N LEU A 56 3.83 -1.65 3.01
CA LEU A 56 4.71 -0.49 2.96
C LEU A 56 5.10 0.01 4.35
N GLY A 57 4.65 -0.63 5.44
CA GLY A 57 4.84 -0.16 6.81
C GLY A 57 4.49 1.32 6.98
N CYS A 58 3.42 1.78 6.32
CA CYS A 58 2.83 3.08 6.52
C CYS A 58 1.91 2.97 7.73
N ASP A 59 2.20 3.73 8.80
CA ASP A 59 1.28 3.88 9.92
C ASP A 59 -0.02 4.53 9.43
N THR A 60 -0.99 3.68 9.12
CA THR A 60 -2.39 4.07 8.86
C THR A 60 -3.17 4.08 10.17
N GLU A 61 -2.47 4.12 11.30
CA GLU A 61 -3.05 4.41 12.60
C GLU A 61 -3.24 5.92 12.74
N GLU A 62 -4.40 6.43 12.33
CA GLU A 62 -4.99 7.50 13.13
C GLU A 62 -5.45 6.85 14.44
N LYS A 63 -4.53 6.76 15.41
CA LYS A 63 -4.93 6.64 16.81
C LYS A 63 -5.75 7.88 17.15
N LYS A 64 -7.07 7.74 17.18
CA LYS A 64 -7.94 8.62 17.95
C LYS A 64 -9.15 7.88 18.48
#